data_AF-A0A2V6QX28-F1
#
_entry.id   AF-A0A2V6QX28-F1
#
_cell.length_a   1.000
_cell.length_b   1.000
_cell.length_c   1.000
_cell.angle_alpha   90.00
_cell.angle_beta   90.00
_cell.angle_gamma   90.00
#
_symmetry.space_group_name_H-M   'P 1'
#
loop_
_entity.id
_entity.type
_entity.pdbx_description
1 polymer ?
#
loop_
_entity_poly.entity_id
_entity_poly.type
_entity_poly.pdbx_seq_one_letter_code
_entity_poly.pdbx_strand_id
1 'polypeptide(L)'
;MALEQKKPVAVVYPDQAGLGTLVMPNVVALVRGAPHPDTAKKLVDYLLSPRVEARLAAGPAAQMPLHPGVPVPPTVKPVFAIKDMPVRFAELGPTIDQILPYLKDWAGAR
;
A
#
# COMPACT_ATOMS: atom_id res chain seq x y z
N MET A 1 -5.81 -16.43 -3.18
CA MET A 1 -4.42 -16.18 -3.63
C MET A 1 -3.73 -17.48 -4.05
N ALA A 2 -2.65 -17.42 -4.85
CA ALA A 2 -1.91 -18.62 -5.29
C ALA A 2 -1.36 -19.47 -4.13
N LEU A 3 -0.98 -18.83 -3.02
CA LEU A 3 -0.57 -19.51 -1.78
C LEU A 3 -1.71 -20.31 -1.14
N GLU A 4 -2.92 -19.74 -1.05
CA GLU A 4 -4.10 -20.43 -0.51
C GLU A 4 -4.50 -21.63 -1.38
N GLN A 5 -4.24 -21.54 -2.69
CA GLN A 5 -4.44 -22.61 -3.66
C GLN A 5 -3.28 -23.62 -3.67
N LYS A 6 -2.30 -23.51 -2.77
CA LYS A 6 -1.10 -24.37 -2.68
C LYS A 6 -0.33 -24.49 -3.99
N LYS A 7 -0.33 -23.43 -4.81
CA LYS A 7 0.49 -23.38 -6.02
C LYS A 7 1.99 -23.28 -5.64
N PRO A 8 2.91 -23.78 -6.48
CA PRO A 8 4.34 -23.78 -6.20
C PRO A 8 4.95 -22.38 -6.39
N VAL A 9 4.57 -21.44 -5.53
CA VAL A 9 5.02 -20.04 -5.53
C VAL A 9 5.40 -19.62 -4.12
N ALA A 10 6.29 -18.63 -4.02
CA ALA A 10 6.71 -18.03 -2.76
C ALA A 10 6.48 -16.51 -2.79
N VAL A 11 6.27 -15.92 -1.61
CA VAL A 11 6.29 -14.47 -1.43
C VAL A 11 7.70 -14.06 -1.04
N VAL A 12 8.29 -13.15 -1.81
CA VAL A 12 9.62 -12.60 -1.56
C VAL A 12 9.48 -11.10 -1.33
N TYR A 13 10.06 -10.63 -0.23
CA TYR A 13 10.23 -9.20 0.06
C TYR A 13 11.63 -8.81 -0.41
N PRO A 14 11.78 -8.16 -1.57
CA PRO A 14 13.08 -7.92 -2.17
C PRO A 14 13.91 -6.90 -1.38
N ASP A 15 15.22 -6.90 -1.66
CA ASP A 15 16.16 -5.85 -1.28
C ASP A 15 16.28 -5.56 0.23
N GLN A 16 16.03 -6.57 1.08
CA GLN A 16 16.13 -6.44 2.54
C GLN A 16 17.56 -6.15 3.04
N ALA A 17 18.59 -6.43 2.24
CA ALA A 17 19.97 -6.05 2.51
C ALA A 17 20.37 -4.69 1.89
N GLY A 18 19.55 -4.16 0.97
CA GLY A 18 19.82 -2.94 0.20
C GLY A 18 18.92 -1.78 0.59
N LEU A 19 18.21 -1.16 -0.36
CA LEU A 19 17.33 0.00 -0.14
C LEU A 19 16.08 -0.39 0.66
N GLY A 20 15.57 -1.60 0.46
CA GLY A 20 14.35 -2.11 1.09
C GLY A 20 13.26 -2.45 0.09
N THR A 21 12.24 -3.18 0.54
CA THR A 21 11.06 -3.48 -0.27
C THR A 21 10.19 -2.23 -0.42
N LEU A 22 9.73 -1.92 -1.63
CA LEU A 22 8.71 -0.89 -1.83
C LEU A 22 7.41 -1.32 -1.15
N VAL A 23 7.00 -0.58 -0.12
CA VAL A 23 5.69 -0.73 0.53
C VAL A 23 4.80 0.42 0.06
N MET A 24 3.73 0.10 -0.66
CA MET A 24 2.78 1.09 -1.15
C MET A 24 1.62 1.26 -0.16
N PRO A 25 1.40 2.46 0.39
CA PRO A 25 0.25 2.70 1.26
C PRO A 25 -1.04 2.84 0.45
N ASN A 26 -2.16 2.48 1.06
CA ASN A 26 -3.46 3.00 0.64
C ASN A 26 -3.69 4.32 1.36
N VAL A 27 -4.18 5.31 0.62
CA VAL A 27 -4.35 6.67 1.12
C VAL A 27 -5.80 7.10 0.95
N VAL A 28 -6.32 7.77 1.97
CA VAL A 28 -7.57 8.54 1.90
C VAL A 28 -7.25 10.01 2.15
N ALA A 29 -7.85 10.91 1.37
CA ALA A 29 -7.64 12.34 1.49
C ALA A 29 -8.97 13.09 1.39
N LEU A 30 -9.08 14.18 2.16
CA LEU A 30 -10.20 15.11 2.06
C LEU A 30 -9.95 16.08 0.90
N VAL A 31 -10.86 16.10 -0.07
CA VAL A 31 -10.77 17.03 -1.21
C VAL A 31 -11.01 18.47 -0.74
N ARG A 32 -10.16 19.39 -1.20
CA ARG A 32 -10.31 20.82 -0.91
C ARG A 32 -11.64 21.34 -1.46
N GLY A 33 -12.42 22.01 -0.61
CA GLY A 33 -13.73 22.54 -0.99
C GLY A 33 -14.86 21.51 -1.02
N ALA A 34 -14.67 20.33 -0.40
CA ALA A 34 -15.74 19.33 -0.29
C ALA A 34 -17.01 19.94 0.32
N PRO A 35 -18.22 19.64 -0.21
CA PRO A 35 -19.47 20.26 0.22
C PRO A 35 -19.86 19.91 1.66
N HIS A 36 -19.31 18.80 2.19
CA HIS A 36 -19.61 18.29 3.54
C HIS A 36 -18.31 17.89 4.27
N PRO A 37 -17.47 18.86 4.70
CA PRO A 37 -16.14 18.57 5.23
C PRO A 37 -16.19 17.79 6.54
N ASP A 38 -17.16 18.06 7.42
CA ASP A 38 -17.25 17.37 8.72
C ASP A 38 -17.71 15.92 8.57
N THR A 39 -18.65 15.65 7.65
CA THR A 39 -19.06 14.27 7.33
C THR A 39 -17.91 13.51 6.69
N ALA A 40 -17.14 14.16 5.81
CA ALA A 40 -16.00 13.53 5.17
C ALA A 40 -14.88 13.19 6.18
N LYS A 41 -14.63 14.04 7.19
CA LYS A 41 -13.72 13.70 8.31
C LYS A 41 -14.18 12.47 9.08
N LYS A 42 -15.47 12.38 9.42
CA LYS A 42 -16.04 11.18 10.09
C LYS A 42 -15.87 9.92 9.25
N LEU A 43 -15.97 10.03 7.92
CA LEU A 43 -15.70 8.91 7.02
C LEU A 43 -14.22 8.51 7.04
N VAL A 44 -13.31 9.48 7.02
CA VAL A 44 -11.87 9.22 7.17
C VAL A 44 -11.59 8.49 8.49
N ASP A 45 -12.11 8.98 9.62
CA ASP A 45 -11.94 8.35 10.93
C ASP A 45 -12.49 6.91 10.94
N TYR A 46 -13.64 6.69 10.31
CA TYR A 46 -14.21 5.35 10.18
C TYR A 46 -13.33 4.42 9.32
N LEU A 47 -12.85 4.89 8.17
CA LEU A 47 -12.00 4.09 7.26
C LEU A 47 -10.66 3.73 7.91
N LEU A 48 -10.12 4.62 8.74
CA LEU A 48 -8.89 4.40 9.51
C LEU A 48 -9.14 3.65 10.82
N SER A 49 -10.38 3.23 11.12
CA SER A 49 -10.64 2.50 12.36
C SER A 49 -10.03 1.08 12.33
N PRO A 50 -9.63 0.51 13.49
CA PRO A 50 -9.14 -0.87 13.58
C PRO A 50 -10.10 -1.90 12.98
N ARG A 51 -11.41 -1.65 13.10
CA ARG A 51 -12.46 -2.53 12.53
C ARG A 51 -12.40 -2.57 11.01
N VAL A 52 -12.18 -1.43 10.35
CA VAL A 52 -12.09 -1.38 8.89
C VAL A 52 -10.77 -1.97 8.42
N GLU A 53 -9.65 -1.67 9.10
CA GLU A 53 -8.37 -2.29 8.79
C GLU A 53 -8.42 -3.82 8.90
N ALA A 54 -9.04 -4.37 9.95
CA ALA A 54 -9.21 -5.82 10.08
C ALA A 54 -9.98 -6.44 8.90
N ARG A 55 -10.99 -5.72 8.37
CA ARG A 55 -11.74 -6.16 7.19
C ARG A 55 -10.91 -6.09 5.91
N LEU A 56 -10.07 -5.06 5.76
CA LEU A 56 -9.18 -4.92 4.61
C LEU A 56 -8.06 -5.97 4.63
N ALA A 57 -7.53 -6.27 5.82
CA ALA A 57 -6.54 -7.31 6.04
C ALA A 57 -7.09 -8.72 5.76
N ALA A 58 -8.32 -9.01 6.20
CA ALA A 58 -9.00 -10.28 5.91
C ALA A 58 -9.52 -10.39 4.47
N GLY A 59 -9.55 -9.29 3.73
CA GLY A 59 -10.05 -9.25 2.36
C GLY A 59 -9.10 -9.91 1.34
N PRO A 60 -9.54 -10.13 0.09
CA PRO A 60 -8.73 -10.79 -0.94
C PRO A 60 -7.42 -10.07 -1.28
N ALA A 61 -7.36 -8.75 -1.06
CA ALA A 61 -6.16 -7.94 -1.26
C ALA A 61 -5.13 -8.11 -0.12
N ALA A 62 -5.53 -8.71 1.01
CA ALA A 62 -4.72 -8.97 2.19
C ALA A 62 -3.88 -7.76 2.60
N GLN A 63 -4.52 -6.59 2.72
CA GLN A 63 -3.81 -5.34 2.99
C GLN A 63 -3.10 -5.41 4.35
N MET A 64 -1.87 -4.87 4.41
CA MET A 64 -1.11 -4.83 5.66
C MET A 64 -1.74 -3.80 6.60
N PRO A 65 -2.30 -4.22 7.76
CA PRO A 65 -2.83 -3.28 8.72
C PRO A 65 -1.68 -2.49 9.38
N LEU A 66 -1.97 -1.26 9.78
CA LEU A 66 -1.03 -0.37 10.46
C LEU A 66 -1.33 -0.26 11.96
N HIS A 67 -2.58 -0.51 12.36
CA HIS A 67 -2.95 -0.52 13.77
C HIS A 67 -2.33 -1.72 14.50
N PRO A 68 -1.65 -1.51 15.64
CA PRO A 68 -0.96 -2.58 16.37
C PRO A 68 -1.90 -3.65 16.93
N GLY A 69 -3.19 -3.31 17.12
CA GLY A 69 -4.21 -4.24 17.62
C GLY A 69 -4.92 -5.06 16.54
N VAL A 70 -4.58 -4.87 15.26
CA VAL A 70 -5.22 -5.58 14.14
C VAL A 70 -4.36 -6.76 13.71
N PRO A 71 -4.88 -8.00 13.74
CA PRO A 71 -4.13 -9.17 13.31
C PRO A 71 -3.73 -9.09 11.83
N VAL A 72 -2.47 -9.41 11.55
CA VAL A 72 -1.96 -9.59 10.19
C VAL A 72 -2.29 -11.02 9.72
N PRO A 73 -2.78 -11.22 8.49
CA PRO A 73 -2.99 -12.57 7.95
C PRO A 73 -1.68 -13.39 7.97
N PRO A 74 -1.71 -14.69 8.30
CA PRO A 74 -0.50 -15.51 8.40
C PRO A 74 0.33 -15.60 7.12
N THR A 75 -0.29 -15.32 5.97
CA THR A 75 0.34 -15.34 4.64
C THR A 75 1.06 -14.06 4.28
N VAL A 76 0.98 -13.02 5.11
CA VAL A 76 1.56 -11.69 4.88
C VAL A 76 2.50 -11.35 6.02
N LYS A 77 3.72 -10.91 5.70
CA LYS A 77 4.66 -10.40 6.70
C LYS A 77 4.15 -9.05 7.21
N PRO A 78 4.12 -8.80 8.53
CA PRO A 78 3.79 -7.49 9.08
C PRO A 78 4.72 -6.41 8.55
N VAL A 79 4.18 -5.20 8.31
CA VAL A 79 4.95 -4.10 7.71
C VAL A 79 6.20 -3.74 8.54
N PHE A 80 6.09 -3.73 9.87
CA PHE A 80 7.19 -3.44 10.79
C PHE A 80 8.30 -4.50 10.80
N ALA A 81 8.08 -5.66 10.19
CA ALA A 81 9.08 -6.70 10.04
C ALA A 81 9.77 -6.66 8.66
N ILE A 82 9.41 -5.71 7.80
CA ILE A 82 10.00 -5.51 6.48
C ILE A 82 10.91 -4.27 6.55
N LYS A 83 12.12 -4.37 6.01
CA LYS A 83 12.90 -3.17 5.68
C LYS A 83 12.21 -2.50 4.49
N ASP A 84 11.52 -1.41 4.73
CA ASP A 84 10.83 -0.63 3.70
C ASP A 84 11.82 0.29 2.97
N MET A 85 11.56 0.51 1.68
CA MET A 85 12.29 1.47 0.89
C MET A 85 11.97 2.90 1.38
N PRO A 86 12.98 3.77 1.60
CA PRO A 86 12.75 5.14 2.06
C PRO A 86 12.22 6.03 0.93
N VAL A 87 10.91 5.95 0.66
CA VAL A 87 10.25 6.69 -0.42
C VAL A 87 9.77 8.06 0.06
N ARG A 88 10.13 9.12 -0.66
CA ARG A 88 9.56 10.46 -0.48
C ARG A 88 8.27 10.58 -1.30
N PHE A 89 7.16 10.08 -0.74
CA PHE A 89 5.87 10.01 -1.46
C PHE A 89 5.39 11.35 -2.04
N ALA A 90 5.70 12.48 -1.38
CA ALA A 90 5.37 13.82 -1.85
C ALA A 90 6.04 14.19 -3.19
N GLU A 91 7.17 13.57 -3.52
CA GLU A 91 7.95 13.82 -4.74
C GLU A 91 7.62 12.85 -5.88
N LEU A 92 6.74 11.87 -5.66
CA LEU A 92 6.45 10.84 -6.66
C LEU A 92 5.82 11.41 -7.93
N GLY A 93 4.91 12.38 -7.83
CA GLY A 93 4.27 12.99 -9.00
C GLY A 93 5.29 13.55 -9.99
N PRO A 94 6.13 14.53 -9.58
CA PRO A 94 7.20 15.06 -10.42
C PRO A 94 8.19 13.99 -10.92
N THR A 95 8.51 13.01 -10.08
CA THR A 95 9.40 11.90 -10.46
C THR A 95 8.80 11.06 -11.59
N ILE A 96 7.50 10.77 -11.52
CA ILE A 96 6.78 10.03 -12.56
C ILE A 96 6.82 10.83 -13.87
N ASP A 97 6.49 12.12 -13.83
CA ASP A 97 6.51 12.98 -15.03
C ASP A 97 7.89 12.99 -15.70
N GLN A 98 8.96 12.96 -14.91
CA GLN A 98 10.33 12.91 -15.41
C GLN A 98 10.69 11.57 -16.07
N ILE A 99 10.30 10.43 -15.46
CA ILE A 99 10.76 9.10 -15.91
C ILE A 99 9.82 8.43 -16.91
N LEU A 100 8.54 8.83 -16.95
CA LEU A 100 7.51 8.15 -17.74
C LEU A 100 7.81 8.15 -19.25
N PRO A 101 8.37 9.21 -19.88
CA PRO A 101 8.74 9.16 -21.29
C PRO A 101 9.77 8.05 -21.58
N TYR A 102 10.82 7.97 -20.77
CA TYR A 102 11.83 6.93 -20.88
C TYR A 102 11.24 5.52 -20.72
N LEU A 103 10.33 5.34 -19.74
CA LEU A 103 9.68 4.05 -19.52
C LEU A 103 8.77 3.64 -20.69
N LYS A 104 8.07 4.59 -21.32
CA LYS A 104 7.24 4.33 -22.52
C LYS A 104 8.10 3.91 -23.70
N ASP A 105 9.20 4.62 -23.94
CA ASP A 105 10.16 4.27 -24.98
C ASP A 105 10.77 2.89 -24.75
N TRP A 106 11.20 2.60 -23.51
CA TRP A 106 11.77 1.31 -23.14
C TRP A 106 10.76 0.15 -23.30
N ALA A 107 9.50 0.36 -22.96
CA ALA A 107 8.44 -0.64 -23.10
C ALA A 107 7.97 -0.84 -24.55
N GLY A 108 8.49 -0.08 -25.52
CA GLY A 108 8.03 -0.12 -26.92
C GLY A 108 6.61 0.41 -27.11
N ALA A 109 6.07 1.13 -26.13
CA ALA A 109 4.74 1.72 -26.16
C ALA A 109 4.84 3.16 -26.68
N ARG A 110 4.95 3.31 -28.01
CA ARG A 110 4.78 4.61 -28.68
C ARG A 110 3.30 4.92 -28.89
#